data_AF-A0A7Y4ZNZ9-F1
#
_entry.id   AF-A0A7Y4ZNZ9-F1
#
_cell.length_a   1.000
_cell.length_b   1.000
_cell.length_c   1.000
_cell.angle_alpha   90.00
_cell.angle_beta   90.00
_cell.angle_gamma   90.00
#
_symmetry.space_group_name_H-M   'P 1'
#
loop_
_entity.id
_entity.type
_entity.pdbx_description
1 polymer ?
#
loop_
_entity_poly.entity_id
_entity_poly.type
_entity_poly.pdbx_seq_one_letter_code
_entity_poly.pdbx_strand_id
1 'polypeptide(L)'
;MRNFAFLLVLLCACRAIEPSNAPEEVCKRSCAKSAKACEEEQCARGCTFVIDRVIERETDRVVACVDKRKARGCGDAVWAECAASVGVHADGGPPAPPPPDEDSE
;
A
#
# COMPACT_ATOMS: atom_id res chain seq x y z
N MET A 1 -34.97 -47.00 -21.70
CA MET A 1 -34.73 -45.74 -20.96
C MET A 1 -33.42 -45.89 -20.21
N ARG A 2 -32.35 -45.23 -20.67
CA ARG A 2 -30.96 -45.46 -20.24
C ARG A 2 -30.61 -44.37 -19.22
N ASN A 3 -30.71 -44.70 -17.93
CA ASN A 3 -30.39 -43.79 -16.83
C ASN A 3 -28.88 -43.52 -16.82
N PHE A 4 -28.49 -42.30 -17.18
CA PHE A 4 -27.16 -41.75 -17.04
C PHE A 4 -26.84 -41.63 -15.54
N ALA A 5 -26.04 -42.55 -15.02
CA ALA A 5 -25.52 -42.49 -13.67
C ALA A 5 -24.50 -41.34 -13.57
N PHE A 6 -24.94 -40.26 -12.94
CA PHE A 6 -24.19 -39.28 -12.13
C PHE A 6 -22.66 -39.41 -12.17
N LEU A 7 -22.07 -38.75 -13.16
CA LEU A 7 -20.66 -38.35 -13.17
C LEU A 7 -20.57 -36.96 -12.51
N LEU A 8 -20.57 -36.93 -11.18
CA LEU A 8 -20.37 -35.70 -10.39
C LEU A 8 -19.32 -35.98 -9.31
N VAL A 9 -18.12 -36.33 -9.77
CA VAL A 9 -16.93 -36.40 -8.93
C VAL A 9 -16.57 -34.96 -8.55
N LEU A 10 -16.81 -34.64 -7.28
CA LEU A 10 -16.43 -33.40 -6.62
C LEU A 10 -14.94 -33.10 -6.85
N LEU A 11 -14.68 -32.06 -7.63
CA LEU A 11 -13.39 -31.36 -7.69
C LEU A 11 -13.17 -30.61 -6.37
N CYS A 12 -12.72 -31.32 -5.33
CA CYS A 12 -12.01 -30.72 -4.20
C CYS A 12 -10.60 -30.30 -4.65
N ALA A 13 -10.52 -29.31 -5.55
CA ALA A 13 -9.28 -28.60 -5.79
C ALA A 13 -9.11 -27.60 -4.64
N CYS A 14 -8.18 -27.86 -3.72
CA CYS A 14 -7.70 -26.88 -2.77
C CYS A 14 -7.32 -25.62 -3.57
N ARG A 15 -8.11 -24.54 -3.45
CA ARG A 15 -7.66 -23.24 -3.91
C ARG A 15 -6.60 -22.79 -2.94
N ALA A 16 -5.34 -23.07 -3.26
CA ALA A 16 -4.23 -22.34 -2.69
C ALA A 16 -4.46 -20.87 -3.08
N ILE A 17 -5.06 -20.11 -2.15
CA ILE A 17 -5.14 -18.66 -2.27
C ILE A 17 -3.70 -18.20 -2.08
N GLU A 18 -2.98 -18.07 -3.18
CA GLU A 18 -1.64 -17.53 -3.17
C GLU A 18 -1.72 -16.10 -2.62
N PRO A 19 -0.97 -15.76 -1.56
CA PRO A 19 -1.01 -14.41 -1.02
C PRO A 19 -0.59 -13.45 -2.12
N SER A 20 -1.47 -12.51 -2.45
CA SER A 20 -1.20 -11.51 -3.47
C SER A 20 0.10 -10.78 -3.14
N ASN A 21 1.02 -10.76 -4.10
CA ASN A 21 2.24 -9.95 -4.04
C ASN A 21 1.98 -8.51 -4.54
N ALA A 22 0.71 -8.12 -4.68
CA ALA A 22 0.35 -6.74 -4.98
C ALA A 22 0.96 -5.81 -3.91
N PRO A 23 1.60 -4.70 -4.31
CA PRO A 23 2.25 -3.77 -3.39
C PRO A 23 1.34 -3.31 -2.24
N GLU A 24 0.06 -3.08 -2.56
CA GLU A 24 -0.95 -2.68 -1.58
C GLU A 24 -1.21 -3.76 -0.51
N GLU A 25 -1.28 -5.03 -0.91
CA GLU A 25 -1.48 -6.17 0.03
C GLU A 25 -0.24 -6.43 0.90
N VAL A 26 0.95 -6.12 0.38
CA VAL A 26 2.18 -6.09 1.19
C VAL A 26 2.11 -4.95 2.21
N CYS A 27 1.64 -3.77 1.80
CA CYS A 27 1.46 -2.63 2.70
C CYS A 27 0.47 -2.93 3.83
N LYS A 28 -0.71 -3.50 3.51
CA LYS A 28 -1.74 -3.86 4.49
C LYS A 28 -1.18 -4.80 5.56
N ARG A 29 -0.44 -5.83 5.14
CA ARG A 29 0.22 -6.78 6.06
C ARG A 29 1.29 -6.11 6.93
N SER A 30 2.10 -5.22 6.36
CA SER A 30 3.12 -4.47 7.13
C SER A 30 2.46 -3.55 8.18
N CYS A 31 1.38 -2.87 7.79
CA CYS A 31 0.58 -2.03 8.69
C CYS A 31 -0.03 -2.83 9.84
N ALA A 32 -0.74 -3.93 9.55
CA ALA A 32 -1.33 -4.78 10.58
C ALA A 32 -0.30 -5.35 11.57
N LYS A 33 0.93 -5.62 11.08
CA LYS A 33 2.03 -6.11 11.93
C LYS A 33 2.61 -5.01 12.83
N SER A 34 2.78 -3.81 12.29
CA SER A 34 3.60 -2.75 12.91
C SER A 34 2.76 -1.73 13.66
N ALA A 35 1.64 -1.29 13.08
CA ALA A 35 0.77 -0.25 13.61
C ALA A 35 -0.49 -0.88 14.24
N LYS A 36 -0.31 -1.67 15.31
CA LYS A 36 -1.38 -2.47 15.95
C LYS A 36 -2.59 -1.68 16.48
N ALA A 37 -2.45 -0.36 16.62
CA ALA A 37 -3.53 0.52 17.02
C ALA A 37 -4.42 0.97 15.84
N CYS A 38 -4.00 0.68 14.61
CA CYS A 38 -4.81 0.91 13.43
C CYS A 38 -5.69 -0.31 13.16
N GLU A 39 -6.98 -0.07 12.91
CA GLU A 39 -7.90 -1.10 12.45
C GLU A 39 -7.53 -1.56 11.03
N GLU A 40 -7.92 -2.78 10.67
CA GLU A 40 -7.64 -3.35 9.34
C GLU A 40 -8.15 -2.45 8.20
N GLU A 41 -9.34 -1.87 8.35
CA GLU A 41 -9.91 -0.94 7.38
C GLU A 41 -9.06 0.34 7.25
N GLN A 42 -8.49 0.84 8.35
CA GLN A 42 -7.64 2.03 8.33
C GLN A 42 -6.31 1.74 7.62
N CYS A 43 -5.74 0.56 7.85
CA CYS A 43 -4.57 0.10 7.09
C CYS A 43 -4.89 -0.05 5.60
N ALA A 44 -6.04 -0.62 5.25
CA ALA A 44 -6.46 -0.77 3.86
C ALA A 44 -6.60 0.58 3.16
N ARG A 45 -7.42 1.49 3.72
CA ARG A 45 -7.62 2.84 3.16
C ARG A 45 -6.31 3.62 3.09
N GLY A 46 -5.50 3.58 4.15
CA GLY A 46 -4.21 4.27 4.19
C GLY A 46 -3.24 3.78 3.11
N CYS A 47 -3.10 2.47 2.94
CA CYS A 47 -2.24 1.88 1.91
C CYS A 47 -2.71 2.21 0.49
N THR A 48 -4.02 2.28 0.24
CA THR A 48 -4.55 2.78 -1.04
C THR A 48 -4.27 4.28 -1.22
N PHE A 49 -4.39 5.07 -0.15
CA PHE A 49 -4.17 6.52 -0.18
C PHE A 49 -2.73 6.90 -0.53
N VAL A 50 -1.73 6.15 -0.04
CA VAL A 50 -0.29 6.40 -0.26
C VAL A 50 0.32 5.49 -1.33
N ILE A 51 -0.47 5.11 -2.35
CA ILE A 51 -0.07 4.07 -3.32
C ILE A 51 1.24 4.41 -4.06
N ASP A 52 1.53 5.68 -4.27
CA ASP A 52 2.77 6.16 -4.86
C ASP A 52 3.98 5.79 -3.99
N ARG A 53 3.92 6.04 -2.67
CA ARG A 53 4.95 5.64 -1.71
C ARG A 53 5.10 4.13 -1.63
N VAL A 54 3.98 3.40 -1.74
CA VAL A 54 3.97 1.94 -1.74
C VAL A 54 4.68 1.37 -2.98
N ILE A 55 4.42 1.93 -4.16
CA ILE A 55 5.09 1.55 -5.42
C ILE A 55 6.60 1.88 -5.35
N GLU A 56 6.96 2.99 -4.74
CA GLU A 56 8.36 3.40 -4.50
C GLU A 56 9.06 2.60 -3.38
N ARG A 57 8.42 1.56 -2.83
CA ARG A 57 8.95 0.68 -1.78
C ARG A 57 9.27 1.43 -0.47
N GLU A 58 8.54 2.51 -0.18
CA GLU A 58 8.70 3.30 1.03
C GLU A 58 7.76 2.89 2.16
N THR A 59 6.89 1.89 1.91
CA THR A 59 5.87 1.35 2.82
C THR A 59 6.32 1.26 4.28
N ASP A 60 7.44 0.58 4.57
CA ASP A 60 7.84 0.33 5.96
C ASP A 60 8.18 1.61 6.70
N ARG A 61 8.72 2.62 6.01
CA ARG A 61 9.02 3.93 6.59
C ARG A 61 7.73 4.72 6.87
N VAL A 62 6.77 4.70 5.94
CA VAL A 62 5.46 5.35 6.12
C VAL A 62 4.70 4.69 7.28
N VAL A 63 4.61 3.36 7.31
CA VAL A 63 3.94 2.61 8.38
C VAL A 63 4.61 2.86 9.74
N ALA A 64 5.95 2.91 9.80
CA ALA A 64 6.65 3.25 11.04
C ALA A 64 6.34 4.69 11.51
N CYS A 65 6.17 5.64 10.59
CA CYS A 65 5.71 6.98 10.94
C CYS A 65 4.27 6.97 11.50
N VAL A 66 3.37 6.22 10.88
CA VAL A 66 1.97 6.08 11.33
C VAL A 66 1.93 5.47 12.73
N ASP A 67 2.69 4.40 12.99
CA ASP A 67 2.77 3.78 14.31
C ASP A 67 3.28 4.75 15.39
N LYS A 68 4.23 5.64 15.05
CA LYS A 68 4.71 6.69 15.97
C LYS A 68 3.64 7.74 16.26
N ARG A 69 2.73 7.99 15.31
CA ARG A 69 1.69 9.03 15.39
C ARG A 69 0.30 8.49 15.77
N LYS A 70 0.18 7.19 16.04
CA LYS A 70 -1.09 6.49 16.33
C LYS A 70 -1.97 7.11 17.42
N ALA A 71 -1.41 7.90 18.34
CA ALA A 71 -2.17 8.66 19.33
C ALA A 71 -3.14 9.69 18.70
N ARG A 72 -2.89 10.11 17.46
CA ARG A 72 -3.76 10.99 16.65
C ARG A 72 -4.78 10.19 15.81
N GLY A 73 -4.83 8.87 16.00
CA GLY A 73 -5.55 7.92 15.14
C GLY A 73 -4.77 7.53 13.88
N CYS A 74 -5.39 6.71 13.04
CA CYS A 74 -4.83 6.23 11.78
C CYS A 74 -5.63 6.69 10.55
N GLY A 75 -6.16 7.92 10.62
CA GLY A 75 -6.92 8.53 9.52
C GLY A 75 -6.03 9.13 8.44
N ASP A 76 -6.66 9.53 7.33
CA ASP A 76 -6.00 10.01 6.11
C ASP A 76 -5.02 11.15 6.36
N ALA A 77 -5.33 12.06 7.30
CA ALA A 77 -4.42 13.16 7.66
C ALA A 77 -3.07 12.67 8.21
N VAL A 78 -3.05 11.60 9.02
CA VAL A 78 -1.81 11.03 9.57
C VAL A 78 -1.05 10.30 8.47
N TRP A 79 -1.75 9.58 7.59
CA TRP A 79 -1.14 8.92 6.44
C TRP A 79 -0.53 9.92 5.46
N ALA A 80 -1.24 10.99 5.13
CA ALA A 80 -0.76 12.07 4.25
C ALA A 80 0.49 12.74 4.83
N GLU A 81 0.47 13.09 6.12
CA GLU A 81 1.61 13.72 6.78
C GLU A 81 2.82 12.77 6.80
N CYS A 82 2.60 11.49 7.08
CA CYS A 82 3.67 10.50 7.07
C CYS A 82 4.24 10.25 5.68
N ALA A 83 3.39 10.15 4.65
CA ALA A 83 3.82 10.01 3.27
C ALA A 83 4.62 11.23 2.79
N ALA A 84 4.19 12.44 3.13
CA ALA A 84 4.91 13.66 2.77
C ALA A 84 6.27 13.79 3.48
N SER A 85 6.41 13.24 4.70
CA SER A 85 7.63 13.32 5.50
C SER A 85 8.63 12.19 5.28
N VAL A 86 8.32 11.23 4.42
CA VAL A 86 9.13 10.04 4.18
C VAL A 86 9.59 10.01 2.72
N GLY A 87 10.86 9.69 2.52
CA GLY A 87 11.40 9.40 1.20
C GLY A 87 12.33 10.48 0.65
N VAL A 88 12.82 10.26 -0.56
CA VAL A 88 13.78 11.17 -1.23
C VAL A 88 13.17 12.53 -1.59
N HIS A 89 11.83 12.65 -1.52
CA HIS A 89 11.09 13.86 -1.79
C HIS A 89 10.59 14.58 -0.53
N ALA A 90 10.91 14.07 0.66
CA ALA A 90 10.49 14.67 1.93
C ALA A 90 10.98 16.12 2.11
N ASP A 91 12.08 16.49 1.45
CA ASP A 91 12.69 17.83 1.53
C ASP A 91 12.26 18.78 0.38
N GLY A 92 11.23 18.44 -0.40
CA GLY A 92 10.70 19.29 -1.47
C GLY A 92 11.13 18.92 -2.90
N GLY A 93 11.74 17.75 -3.07
CA GLY A 93 12.20 17.25 -4.38
C GLY A 93 13.50 17.91 -4.85
N PRO A 94 14.08 17.41 -5.97
CA PRO A 94 15.24 18.06 -6.56
C PRO A 94 14.87 19.50 -6.98
N PRO A 95 15.81 20.46 -6.90
CA PRO A 95 15.56 21.83 -7.37
C PRO A 95 15.08 21.80 -8.82
N ALA A 96 14.14 22.70 -9.16
CA ALA A 96 13.66 22.83 -10.53
C ALA A 96 14.84 23.03 -11.48
N PRO A 97 14.83 22.39 -12.68
CA PRO A 97 15.85 22.65 -13.68
C PRO A 97 15.89 24.14 -14.03
N PRO A 98 17.07 24.70 -14.36
CA PRO A 98 17.17 26.08 -14.79
C PRO A 98 16.28 26.32 -16.02
N PRO A 99 15.75 27.55 -16.20
CA PRO A 99 15.04 27.89 -17.43
C PRO A 99 15.96 27.66 -18.65
N PRO A 100 15.40 27.31 -19.82
CA PRO A 100 16.18 27.19 -21.04
C PRO A 100 16.86 28.52 -21.39
N ASP A 101 18.07 28.46 -21.95
CA ASP A 101 18.82 29.65 -22.36
C ASP A 101 18.05 30.39 -23.47
N GLU A 102 17.74 31.68 -23.26
CA GLU A 102 16.99 32.52 -24.21
C GLU A 102 17.74 32.82 -25.52
N ASP A 103 19.00 32.39 -25.65
CA ASP A 103 19.88 32.70 -26.79
C ASP A 103 19.99 31.56 -27.82
N SER A 104 19.04 30.62 -27.84
CA SER A 104 18.98 29.53 -28.82
C SER A 104 18.06 29.89 -30.01
N GLU A 105 18.38 30.96 -30.73
CA GLU A 105 17.84 31.29 -32.07
C GLU A 105 18.96 31.42 -33.11
#